data_AF-A0A0F5R5G7-F1
#
_entry.id   AF-A0A0F5R5G7-F1
#
_cell.length_a   1.000
_cell.length_b   1.000
_cell.length_c   1.000
_cell.angle_alpha   90.00
_cell.angle_beta   90.00
_cell.angle_gamma   90.00
#
_symmetry.space_group_name_H-M   'P 1'
#
loop_
_entity.id
_entity.type
_entity.pdbx_description
1 polymer ?
#
loop_
_entity_poly.entity_id
_entity_poly.type
_entity_poly.pdbx_seq_one_letter_code
_entity_poly.pdbx_strand_id
1 'polypeptide(L)'
;MIQVSNKRRLGRSSGAAAARAPLFRLSLALLLLLALVLSGCSDQANSGPPVPEGKNEISGYVVKRDKNRFLLTSYSSGQGRGTEALWIRFKGDVPLGGRVAVELEGDIRTSYPGMGQAKSARLLDSSATAGSARPESSAVAEALARYAGLRVPVIKETRLDQASGQWAVILFDDDASPRRERTARVKGLDWGFSSREDSTLFTGYVVRKVGGRYLLTAYNGAPSSGRAEALLIHTGKSLRPGQLVEAFVSGGIDESYPAQGKAEDVQAIETDRPSGAFLLPEQAVARALERRLDPPLSVPAVKDIRYEAGTKSWTILLMDSMAEDDGESTIEVADQ
;
A
#
# COMPACT_ATOMS: atom_id res chain seq x y z
N MET A 1 -58.72 -68.82 -12.04
CA MET A 1 -57.52 -69.10 -12.85
C MET A 1 -56.31 -68.84 -11.95
N ILE A 2 -55.57 -69.81 -11.39
CA ILE A 2 -54.69 -70.81 -12.05
C ILE A 2 -53.68 -70.04 -12.95
N GLN A 3 -52.36 -69.92 -12.72
CA GLN A 3 -51.27 -70.86 -12.34
C GLN A 3 -50.13 -70.09 -11.61
N VAL A 4 -49.40 -70.61 -10.61
CA VAL A 4 -48.47 -71.78 -10.49
C VAL A 4 -47.07 -71.56 -11.06
N SER A 5 -46.08 -71.86 -10.20
CA SER A 5 -44.73 -72.42 -10.44
C SER A 5 -43.56 -71.49 -10.09
N ASN A 6 -42.78 -71.62 -8.99
CA ASN A 6 -42.10 -72.75 -8.33
C ASN A 6 -40.71 -73.08 -8.91
N LYS A 7 -39.64 -72.88 -8.12
CA LYS A 7 -38.56 -73.84 -7.78
C LYS A 7 -37.35 -73.11 -7.16
N ARG A 8 -36.98 -73.40 -5.89
CA ARG A 8 -35.95 -74.38 -5.41
C ARG A 8 -34.51 -73.93 -5.69
N ARG A 9 -33.50 -74.20 -4.86
CA ARG A 9 -33.29 -74.56 -3.44
C ARG A 9 -31.76 -74.73 -3.32
N LEU A 10 -31.24 -74.44 -2.13
CA LEU A 10 -30.11 -75.11 -1.44
C LEU A 10 -28.68 -75.02 -1.99
N GLY A 11 -27.78 -74.61 -1.09
CA GLY A 11 -26.37 -74.98 -1.11
C GLY A 11 -25.64 -74.46 0.13
N ARG A 12 -25.46 -75.32 1.13
CA ARG A 12 -24.80 -75.07 2.43
C ARG A 12 -23.60 -76.02 2.53
N SER A 13 -22.42 -75.50 2.89
CA SER A 13 -21.31 -76.11 3.68
C SER A 13 -20.06 -75.28 3.35
N SER A 14 -19.22 -74.80 4.28
CA SER A 14 -18.45 -75.37 5.40
C SER A 14 -16.98 -75.06 5.12
N GLY A 15 -16.24 -74.52 6.09
CA GLY A 15 -14.80 -74.36 5.97
C GLY A 15 -14.21 -73.32 6.93
N ALA A 16 -13.95 -73.73 8.16
CA ALA A 16 -13.12 -72.99 9.09
C ALA A 16 -11.64 -73.14 8.68
N ALA A 17 -10.91 -72.03 8.61
CA ALA A 17 -9.45 -72.03 8.62
C ALA A 17 -8.95 -70.80 9.38
N ALA A 18 -8.22 -71.05 10.46
CA ALA A 18 -7.55 -70.04 11.27
C ALA A 18 -6.40 -69.40 10.48
N ALA A 19 -6.33 -68.07 10.44
CA ALA A 19 -5.15 -67.34 10.01
C ALA A 19 -4.83 -66.23 11.02
N ARG A 20 -3.69 -66.41 11.69
CA ARG A 20 -3.06 -65.46 12.59
C ARG A 20 -2.57 -64.24 11.81
N ALA A 21 -2.92 -63.04 12.31
CA ALA A 21 -2.28 -61.72 12.12
C ALA A 21 -2.00 -61.21 10.69
N PRO A 22 -2.31 -59.94 10.43
CA PRO A 22 -1.21 -58.98 10.49
C PRO A 22 -1.65 -57.66 11.14
N LEU A 23 -1.88 -57.66 12.46
CA LEU A 23 -2.02 -56.40 13.21
C LEU A 23 -0.76 -55.52 13.12
N PHE A 24 0.38 -56.08 12.70
CA PHE A 24 1.62 -55.34 12.47
C PHE A 24 1.63 -54.48 11.19
N ARG A 25 0.82 -54.83 10.17
CA ARG A 25 0.80 -54.06 8.90
C ARG A 25 -0.07 -52.81 8.97
N LEU A 26 -1.14 -52.85 9.76
CA LEU A 26 -1.98 -51.68 10.04
C LEU A 26 -1.26 -50.66 10.92
N SER A 27 -0.47 -51.12 11.90
CA SER A 27 0.33 -50.23 12.76
C SER A 27 1.41 -49.48 11.97
N LEU A 28 2.14 -50.17 11.07
CA LEU A 28 3.17 -49.52 10.24
C LEU A 28 2.56 -48.51 9.25
N ALA A 29 1.42 -48.84 8.63
CA ALA A 29 0.72 -47.94 7.72
C ALA A 29 0.20 -46.67 8.42
N LEU A 30 -0.31 -46.81 9.65
CA LEU A 30 -0.77 -45.67 10.46
C LEU A 30 0.41 -44.79 10.91
N LEU A 31 1.55 -45.39 11.25
CA LEU A 31 2.77 -44.67 11.64
C LEU A 31 3.40 -43.91 10.45
N LEU A 32 3.36 -44.48 9.25
CA LEU A 32 3.78 -43.81 8.00
C LEU A 32 2.83 -42.66 7.62
N LEU A 33 1.52 -42.84 7.83
CA LEU A 33 0.54 -41.77 7.61
C LEU A 33 0.72 -40.62 8.62
N LEU A 34 1.07 -40.92 9.87
CA LEU A 34 1.34 -39.92 10.91
C LEU A 34 2.64 -39.14 10.64
N ALA A 35 3.68 -39.81 10.12
CA ALA A 35 4.93 -39.16 9.72
C ALA A 35 4.75 -38.18 8.53
N LEU A 36 3.83 -38.48 7.61
CA LEU A 36 3.47 -37.57 6.50
C LEU A 36 2.76 -36.31 6.98
N VAL A 37 1.97 -36.36 8.06
CA VAL A 37 1.31 -35.18 8.63
C VAL A 37 2.28 -34.30 9.43
N LEU A 38 3.34 -34.88 10.01
CA LEU A 38 4.35 -34.14 10.76
C LEU A 38 5.41 -33.43 9.87
N SER A 39 5.40 -33.69 8.56
CA SER A 39 6.37 -33.09 7.61
C SER A 39 5.90 -31.74 7.01
N GLY A 40 4.72 -31.24 7.41
CA GLY A 40 4.03 -30.14 6.74
C GLY A 40 4.16 -28.75 7.37
N CYS A 41 5.00 -28.55 8.40
CA CYS A 41 5.33 -27.22 8.92
C CYS A 41 6.77 -26.87 8.54
N SER A 42 7.01 -26.76 7.23
CA SER A 42 8.16 -26.00 6.75
C SER A 42 7.79 -24.53 6.94
N ASP A 43 8.13 -23.97 8.09
CA ASP A 43 8.30 -22.52 8.23
C ASP A 43 9.36 -22.12 7.21
N GLN A 44 8.90 -21.79 6.00
CA GLN A 44 9.68 -21.05 5.03
C GLN A 44 9.79 -19.65 5.61
N ALA A 45 10.69 -19.53 6.60
CA ALA A 45 11.22 -18.27 7.03
C ALA A 45 11.71 -17.59 5.76
N ASN A 46 10.93 -16.62 5.31
CA ASN A 46 11.26 -15.75 4.23
C ASN A 46 12.43 -14.89 4.73
N SER A 47 13.62 -15.49 4.80
CA SER A 47 14.86 -14.79 5.08
C SER A 47 15.15 -14.00 3.82
N GLY A 48 14.54 -12.82 3.75
CA GLY A 48 15.00 -11.74 2.90
C GLY A 48 16.52 -11.59 3.05
N PRO A 49 17.17 -10.97 2.06
CA PRO A 49 18.63 -10.86 2.03
C PRO A 49 19.16 -10.38 3.39
N PRO A 50 20.24 -10.99 3.92
CA PRO A 50 20.79 -10.63 5.21
C PRO A 50 21.04 -9.13 5.25
N VAL A 51 20.36 -8.45 6.17
CA VAL A 51 20.54 -7.03 6.42
C VAL A 51 21.99 -6.84 6.88
N PRO A 52 22.84 -6.12 6.13
CA PRO A 52 24.22 -5.91 6.53
C PRO A 52 24.22 -5.18 7.88
N GLU A 53 24.85 -5.78 8.91
CA GLU A 53 25.00 -5.18 10.24
C GLU A 53 25.97 -3.97 10.19
N GLY A 54 25.51 -2.87 9.60
CA GLY A 54 26.08 -1.56 9.83
C GLY A 54 25.54 -1.03 11.16
N LYS A 55 26.43 -0.69 12.11
CA LYS A 55 26.08 -0.24 13.48
C LYS A 55 25.14 0.99 13.56
N ASN A 56 24.78 1.61 12.43
CA ASN A 56 23.97 2.81 12.32
C ASN A 56 22.75 2.64 11.39
N GLU A 57 22.36 1.41 11.03
CA GLU A 57 21.16 1.18 10.24
C GLU A 57 19.92 0.99 11.13
N ILE A 58 18.87 1.77 10.86
CA ILE A 58 17.56 1.67 11.49
C ILE A 58 16.51 1.36 10.42
N SER A 59 15.56 0.48 10.74
CA SER A 59 14.46 0.13 9.83
C SER A 59 13.10 0.42 10.44
N GLY A 60 12.17 0.93 9.63
CA GLY A 60 10.81 1.27 10.10
C GLY A 60 9.89 1.73 8.97
N TYR A 61 8.69 2.18 9.31
CA TYR A 61 7.75 2.78 8.37
C TYR A 61 7.89 4.30 8.35
N VAL A 62 7.80 4.88 7.16
CA VAL A 62 7.65 6.33 7.00
C VAL A 62 6.20 6.70 7.27
N VAL A 63 5.95 7.34 8.40
CA VAL A 63 4.60 7.62 8.88
C VAL A 63 4.18 9.08 8.72
N LYS A 64 5.14 9.99 8.53
CA LYS A 64 4.93 11.40 8.18
C LYS A 64 6.06 11.91 7.31
N ARG A 65 5.80 12.94 6.51
CA ARG A 65 6.78 13.61 5.66
C ARG A 65 6.64 15.13 5.76
N ASP A 66 7.79 15.80 5.80
CA ASP A 66 7.96 17.24 5.58
C ASP A 66 8.95 17.44 4.41
N LYS A 67 9.14 18.69 3.96
CA LYS A 67 9.96 19.02 2.76
C LYS A 67 11.37 18.39 2.71
N ASN A 68 12.05 18.22 3.85
CA ASN A 68 13.43 17.73 3.90
C ASN A 68 13.69 16.67 4.97
N ARG A 69 12.61 16.12 5.54
CA ARG A 69 12.69 15.12 6.59
C ARG A 69 11.45 14.25 6.61
N PHE A 70 11.58 13.05 7.16
CA PHE A 70 10.46 12.17 7.38
C PHE A 70 10.49 11.61 8.80
N LEU A 71 9.32 11.25 9.33
CA LEU A 71 9.20 10.55 10.60
C LEU A 71 9.25 9.06 10.32
N LEU A 72 10.31 8.41 10.78
CA LEU A 72 10.45 6.96 10.77
C LEU A 72 10.00 6.42 12.11
N THR A 73 9.15 5.39 12.10
CA THR A 73 8.80 4.66 13.32
C THR A 73 9.02 3.17 13.18
N SER A 74 9.57 2.55 14.22
CA SER A 74 9.72 1.11 14.33
C SER A 74 9.00 0.60 15.59
N TYR A 75 8.47 -0.62 15.50
CA TYR A 75 7.84 -1.30 16.62
C TYR A 75 8.51 -2.66 16.81
N SER A 76 8.92 -2.96 18.05
CA SER A 76 9.43 -4.26 18.45
C SER A 76 8.58 -4.80 19.61
N SER A 77 8.11 -6.04 19.51
CA SER A 77 7.26 -6.68 20.52
C SER A 77 8.04 -7.40 21.64
N GLY A 78 9.36 -7.20 21.73
CA GLY A 78 10.24 -7.90 22.69
C GLY A 78 10.37 -7.23 24.07
N GLN A 79 10.90 -7.98 25.06
CA GLN A 79 11.03 -7.59 26.49
C GLN A 79 11.95 -6.40 26.82
N GLY A 80 12.29 -5.54 25.86
CA GLY A 80 13.20 -4.44 26.11
C GLY A 80 13.42 -3.46 24.97
N ARG A 81 12.60 -3.49 23.91
CA ARG A 81 12.65 -2.46 22.87
C ARG A 81 11.25 -1.93 22.62
N GLY A 82 11.03 -0.69 23.05
CA GLY A 82 9.80 0.05 22.82
C GLY A 82 9.68 0.49 21.37
N THR A 83 8.79 1.45 21.19
CA THR A 83 8.64 2.24 19.97
C THR A 83 9.87 3.12 19.76
N GLU A 84 10.46 3.07 18.58
CA GLU A 84 11.44 4.06 18.16
C GLU A 84 10.77 5.02 17.19
N ALA A 85 10.96 6.31 17.42
CA ALA A 85 10.46 7.36 16.56
C ALA A 85 11.60 8.34 16.28
N LEU A 86 11.92 8.56 15.01
CA LEU A 86 13.04 9.38 14.60
C LEU A 86 12.62 10.31 13.45
N TRP A 87 12.77 11.62 13.65
CA TRP A 87 12.76 12.58 12.56
C TRP A 87 14.11 12.53 11.84
N ILE A 88 14.09 12.10 10.59
CA ILE A 88 15.28 11.87 9.78
C ILE A 88 15.33 12.93 8.69
N ARG A 89 16.37 13.77 8.70
CA ARG A 89 16.68 14.64 7.57
C ARG A 89 17.30 13.81 6.45
N PHE A 90 16.79 13.97 5.23
CA PHE A 90 17.26 13.23 4.07
C PHE A 90 16.98 14.04 2.80
N LYS A 91 17.93 14.04 1.86
CA LYS A 91 17.80 14.76 0.58
C LYS A 91 17.13 13.94 -0.52
N GLY A 92 17.08 12.62 -0.37
CA GLY A 92 16.36 11.74 -1.28
C GLY A 92 14.89 11.63 -0.90
N ASP A 93 14.15 10.86 -1.71
CA ASP A 93 12.73 10.66 -1.51
C ASP A 93 12.43 9.29 -0.91
N VAL A 94 11.40 9.26 -0.05
CA VAL A 94 10.94 8.04 0.59
C VAL A 94 9.41 8.08 0.65
N PRO A 95 8.68 7.09 0.08
CA PRO A 95 7.23 7.14 0.01
C PRO A 95 6.59 7.03 1.40
N LEU A 96 5.52 7.81 1.64
CA LEU A 96 4.67 7.64 2.83
C LEU A 96 4.13 6.21 2.87
N GLY A 97 4.10 5.60 4.06
CA GLY A 97 3.73 4.21 4.28
C GLY A 97 4.78 3.19 3.83
N GLY A 98 5.85 3.61 3.15
CA GLY A 98 6.96 2.74 2.79
C GLY A 98 7.75 2.27 4.01
N ARG A 99 8.15 0.99 3.98
CA ARG A 99 9.11 0.44 4.94
C ARG A 99 10.52 0.65 4.42
N VAL A 100 11.38 1.28 5.21
CA VAL A 100 12.75 1.63 4.80
C VAL A 100 13.79 1.24 5.81
N ALA A 101 14.98 0.92 5.31
CA ALA A 101 16.24 0.90 6.04
C ALA A 101 16.94 2.24 5.81
N VAL A 102 17.45 2.84 6.89
CA VAL A 102 18.12 4.13 6.87
C VAL A 102 19.48 4.00 7.53
N GLU A 103 20.53 4.35 6.80
CA GLU A 103 21.89 4.48 7.33
C GLU A 103 22.06 5.89 7.88
N LEU A 104 22.24 6.01 9.20
CA LEU A 104 22.40 7.30 9.87
C LEU A 104 23.83 7.85 9.75
N GLU A 105 23.91 9.17 9.62
CA GLU A 105 25.14 9.96 9.69
C GLU A 105 25.19 10.73 11.02
N GLY A 106 26.24 10.48 11.81
CA GLY A 106 26.44 11.13 13.11
C GLY A 106 25.53 10.62 14.22
N ASP A 107 25.43 11.41 15.29
CA ASP A 107 24.68 11.06 16.50
C ASP A 107 23.19 11.38 16.39
N ILE A 108 22.36 10.59 17.07
CA ILE A 108 20.94 10.89 17.26
C ILE A 108 20.79 11.89 18.40
N ARG A 109 20.10 13.01 18.15
CA ARG A 109 19.77 13.98 19.20
C ARG A 109 18.71 13.40 20.14
N THR A 110 18.95 13.54 21.43
CA THR A 110 18.06 13.07 22.49
C THR A 110 16.81 13.96 22.61
N SER A 111 15.75 13.58 21.89
CA SER A 111 14.40 14.12 21.99
C SER A 111 13.39 12.99 21.74
N TYR A 112 12.09 13.27 21.91
CA TYR A 112 11.06 12.32 21.52
C TYR A 112 9.98 12.99 20.64
N PRO A 113 9.84 12.60 19.36
CA PRO A 113 10.73 11.71 18.60
C PRO A 113 12.19 12.20 18.58
N GLY A 114 13.15 11.27 18.43
CA GLY A 114 14.56 11.62 18.25
C GLY A 114 14.77 12.41 16.96
N MET A 115 15.98 12.94 16.75
CA MET A 115 16.33 13.57 15.47
C MET A 115 17.68 13.08 14.95
N GLY A 116 17.76 12.76 13.66
CA GLY A 116 18.97 12.30 12.99
C GLY A 116 19.09 12.80 11.54
N GLN A 117 20.24 12.54 10.94
CA GLN A 117 20.53 12.77 9.52
C GLN A 117 20.78 11.42 8.86
N ALA A 118 20.21 11.17 7.68
CA ALA A 118 20.49 9.98 6.91
C ALA A 118 21.58 10.24 5.87
N LYS A 119 22.51 9.29 5.76
CA LYS A 119 23.44 9.16 4.65
C LYS A 119 22.76 8.49 3.45
N SER A 120 21.98 7.46 3.70
CA SER A 120 21.21 6.74 2.68
C SER A 120 19.88 6.22 3.25
N ALA A 121 18.89 6.02 2.37
CA ALA A 121 17.64 5.35 2.71
C ALA A 121 17.26 4.41 1.57
N ARG A 122 16.91 3.17 1.91
CA ARG A 122 16.57 2.10 0.96
C ARG A 122 15.20 1.52 1.31
N LEU A 123 14.35 1.36 0.30
CA LEU A 123 13.07 0.69 0.44
C LEU A 123 13.28 -0.80 0.72
N LEU A 124 12.70 -1.28 1.82
CA LEU A 124 12.72 -2.70 2.21
C LEU A 124 11.44 -3.32 1.67
N ASP A 125 11.52 -3.81 0.44
CA ASP A 125 10.51 -4.55 -0.31
C ASP A 125 9.05 -4.10 -0.12
N SER A 126 8.60 -3.29 -1.08
CA SER A 126 7.20 -2.96 -1.33
C SER A 126 6.53 -3.95 -2.28
N SER A 127 7.08 -5.15 -2.46
CA SER A 127 6.54 -6.10 -3.43
C SER A 127 5.11 -6.46 -3.04
N ALA A 128 4.23 -6.41 -4.03
CA ALA A 128 2.87 -6.89 -3.89
C ALA A 128 2.96 -8.33 -3.34
N THR A 129 2.50 -8.53 -2.11
CA THR A 129 2.45 -9.86 -1.52
C THR A 129 1.61 -10.73 -2.44
N ALA A 130 2.08 -11.93 -2.79
CA ALA A 130 1.33 -12.86 -3.63
C ALA A 130 -0.11 -12.99 -3.10
N GLY A 131 -1.08 -12.51 -3.89
CA GLY A 131 -2.50 -12.45 -3.52
C GLY A 131 -3.07 -11.05 -3.22
N SER A 132 -2.28 -9.96 -3.26
CA SER A 132 -2.81 -8.60 -3.27
C SER A 132 -2.34 -7.84 -4.51
N ALA A 133 -3.28 -7.17 -5.20
CA ALA A 133 -2.96 -6.23 -6.27
C ALA A 133 -2.37 -4.92 -5.74
N ARG A 134 -2.41 -4.69 -4.41
CA ARG A 134 -1.97 -3.46 -3.76
C ARG A 134 -0.76 -3.70 -2.87
N PRO A 135 0.33 -2.90 -3.02
CA PRO A 135 1.49 -3.04 -2.16
C PRO A 135 1.16 -2.62 -0.72
N GLU A 136 1.83 -3.26 0.24
CA GLU A 136 1.67 -2.97 1.66
C GLU A 136 1.81 -1.47 1.97
N SER A 137 2.78 -0.81 1.34
CA SER A 137 3.04 0.62 1.52
C SER A 137 1.83 1.50 1.21
N SER A 138 1.04 1.14 0.19
CA SER A 138 -0.19 1.87 -0.15
C SER A 138 -1.29 1.63 0.88
N ALA A 139 -1.41 0.39 1.40
CA ALA A 139 -2.35 0.10 2.48
C ALA A 139 -1.99 0.86 3.77
N VAL A 140 -0.70 0.96 4.10
CA VAL A 140 -0.21 1.75 5.24
C VAL A 140 -0.45 3.24 5.01
N ALA A 141 -0.15 3.78 3.83
CA ALA A 141 -0.39 5.18 3.51
C ALA A 141 -1.87 5.55 3.64
N GLU A 142 -2.78 4.71 3.15
CA GLU A 142 -4.22 4.91 3.30
C GLU A 142 -4.66 4.82 4.78
N ALA A 143 -4.11 3.87 5.54
CA ALA A 143 -4.38 3.76 6.97
C ALA A 143 -3.92 5.03 7.72
N LEU A 144 -2.75 5.57 7.38
CA LEU A 144 -2.23 6.82 7.95
C LEU A 144 -3.10 8.02 7.58
N ALA A 145 -3.61 8.09 6.34
CA ALA A 145 -4.50 9.16 5.90
C ALA A 145 -5.81 9.18 6.72
N ARG A 146 -6.42 8.01 6.94
CA ARG A 146 -7.64 7.85 7.79
C ARG A 146 -7.42 8.27 9.24
N TYR A 147 -6.16 8.24 9.70
CA TYR A 147 -5.76 8.61 11.04
C TYR A 147 -4.76 9.77 11.05
N ALA A 148 -4.93 10.76 10.15
CA ALA A 148 -4.02 11.89 10.00
C ALA A 148 -3.82 12.72 11.28
N GLY A 149 -4.74 12.63 12.25
CA GLY A 149 -4.66 13.32 13.54
C GLY A 149 -3.68 12.72 14.56
N LEU A 150 -3.06 11.56 14.30
CA LEU A 150 -2.08 10.98 15.24
C LEU A 150 -0.79 11.78 15.27
N ARG A 151 -0.23 12.04 16.46
CA ARG A 151 0.99 12.84 16.61
C ARG A 151 2.24 12.06 16.25
N VAL A 152 2.41 10.85 16.80
CA VAL A 152 3.51 9.93 16.49
C VAL A 152 2.91 8.57 16.10
N PRO A 153 2.41 8.43 14.85
CA PRO A 153 1.80 7.19 14.41
C PRO A 153 2.85 6.07 14.40
N VAL A 154 2.52 4.91 14.94
CA VAL A 154 3.37 3.72 14.88
C VAL A 154 2.60 2.59 14.22
N ILE A 155 3.18 2.01 13.17
CA ILE A 155 2.65 0.79 12.55
C ILE A 155 3.11 -0.39 13.40
N LYS A 156 2.18 -1.01 14.11
CA LYS A 156 2.42 -2.19 14.93
C LYS A 156 2.55 -3.43 14.05
N GLU A 157 1.63 -3.56 13.09
CA GLU A 157 1.48 -4.75 12.28
C GLU A 157 0.68 -4.48 11.01
N THR A 158 1.03 -5.18 9.93
CA THR A 158 0.29 -5.25 8.67
C THR A 158 0.01 -6.71 8.36
N ARG A 159 -1.23 -7.04 7.99
CA ARG A 159 -1.63 -8.38 7.58
C ARG A 159 -2.52 -8.32 6.36
N LEU A 160 -2.21 -9.07 5.33
CA LEU A 160 -3.13 -9.33 4.23
C LEU A 160 -4.01 -10.52 4.59
N ASP A 161 -5.31 -10.30 4.69
CA ASP A 161 -6.30 -11.39 4.70
C ASP A 161 -6.50 -11.86 3.26
N GLN A 162 -5.89 -13.00 2.93
CA GLN A 162 -5.98 -13.58 1.58
C GLN A 162 -7.41 -13.99 1.20
N ALA A 163 -8.28 -14.29 2.16
CA ALA A 163 -9.65 -14.69 1.86
C ALA A 163 -10.52 -13.51 1.43
N SER A 164 -10.30 -12.33 2.03
CA SER A 164 -11.04 -11.11 1.70
C SER A 164 -10.29 -10.15 0.78
N GLY A 165 -9.01 -10.40 0.52
CA GLY A 165 -8.11 -9.48 -0.19
C GLY A 165 -7.91 -8.15 0.56
N GLN A 166 -8.16 -8.08 1.87
CA GLN A 166 -8.07 -6.85 2.64
C GLN A 166 -6.79 -6.81 3.48
N TRP A 167 -6.15 -5.65 3.50
CA TRP A 167 -5.11 -5.34 4.46
C TRP A 167 -5.74 -4.93 5.79
N ALA A 168 -5.28 -5.55 6.87
CA ALA A 168 -5.45 -5.06 8.22
C ALA A 168 -4.14 -4.35 8.64
N VAL A 169 -4.20 -3.04 8.78
CA VAL A 169 -3.11 -2.22 9.31
C VAL A 169 -3.43 -1.86 10.76
N ILE A 170 -2.65 -2.37 11.70
CA ILE A 170 -2.77 -2.09 13.12
C ILE A 170 -1.76 -0.99 13.47
N LEU A 171 -2.25 0.13 13.99
CA LEU A 171 -1.44 1.26 14.37
C LEU A 171 -1.94 1.92 15.65
N PHE A 172 -1.09 2.74 16.26
CA PHE A 172 -1.46 3.55 17.43
C PHE A 172 -0.66 4.87 17.42
N ASP A 173 -1.04 5.80 18.29
CA ASP A 173 -0.26 7.01 18.55
C ASP A 173 0.62 6.77 19.76
N ASP A 174 1.93 6.83 19.55
CA ASP A 174 2.88 6.59 20.64
C ASP A 174 2.99 7.75 21.63
N ASP A 175 2.50 8.93 21.24
CA ASP A 175 2.43 10.09 22.12
C ASP A 175 1.20 10.07 23.03
N ALA A 176 0.20 9.24 22.71
CA ALA A 176 -1.04 9.17 23.47
C ALA A 176 -0.91 8.29 24.71
N SER A 177 -1.44 8.78 25.85
CA SER A 177 -1.60 8.01 27.08
C SER A 177 -3.08 8.00 27.50
N PRO A 178 -3.74 6.82 27.56
CA PRO A 178 -3.21 5.50 27.24
C PRO A 178 -3.03 5.29 25.73
N ARG A 179 -2.08 4.42 25.36
CA ARG A 179 -1.94 3.94 23.97
C ARG A 179 -3.22 3.20 23.56
N ARG A 180 -3.82 3.58 22.44
CA ARG A 180 -5.01 2.96 21.88
C ARG A 180 -4.71 2.44 20.49
N GLU A 181 -4.75 1.12 20.34
CA GLU A 181 -4.62 0.46 19.04
C GLU A 181 -5.85 0.71 18.17
N ARG A 182 -5.60 0.88 16.88
CA ARG A 182 -6.59 1.10 15.83
C ARG A 182 -6.28 0.15 14.70
N THR A 183 -7.32 -0.43 14.11
CA THR A 183 -7.20 -1.25 12.92
C THR A 183 -7.83 -0.52 11.75
N ALA A 184 -7.06 -0.19 10.73
CA ALA A 184 -7.60 0.18 9.42
C ALA A 184 -7.75 -1.09 8.58
N ARG A 185 -8.97 -1.39 8.14
CA ARG A 185 -9.19 -2.38 7.07
C ARG A 185 -9.18 -1.67 5.74
N VAL A 186 -8.14 -1.89 4.98
CA VAL A 186 -7.91 -1.28 3.68
C VAL A 186 -8.16 -2.34 2.63
N LYS A 187 -9.05 -2.09 1.67
CA LYS A 187 -9.25 -3.03 0.57
C LYS A 187 -7.92 -3.16 -0.18
N GLY A 188 -7.39 -4.37 -0.31
CA GLY A 188 -6.24 -4.68 -1.18
C GLY A 188 -6.63 -4.84 -2.65
N LEU A 189 -7.77 -4.23 -3.02
CA LEU A 189 -8.65 -4.49 -4.16
C LEU A 189 -9.24 -5.92 -4.23
N ASP A 190 -10.54 -5.95 -4.48
CA ASP A 190 -11.37 -7.12 -4.73
C ASP A 190 -11.62 -7.18 -6.24
N TRP A 191 -10.91 -8.04 -6.98
CA TRP A 191 -11.36 -8.56 -8.27
C TRP A 191 -10.65 -9.87 -8.59
N GLY A 192 -11.40 -10.83 -9.16
CA GLY A 192 -10.90 -12.10 -9.70
C GLY A 192 -10.04 -11.96 -10.95
N PHE A 193 -8.99 -11.14 -10.91
CA PHE A 193 -7.94 -11.09 -11.91
C PHE A 193 -6.72 -11.82 -11.34
N SER A 194 -6.48 -13.03 -11.87
CA SER A 194 -5.16 -13.62 -11.80
C SER A 194 -4.15 -12.60 -12.29
N SER A 195 -3.08 -12.38 -11.50
CA SER A 195 -1.87 -11.64 -11.86
C SER A 195 -1.61 -11.66 -13.38
N ARG A 196 -1.97 -10.58 -14.07
CA ARG A 196 -1.46 -10.34 -15.42
C ARG A 196 -0.18 -9.54 -15.23
N GLU A 197 0.94 -10.20 -15.54
CA GLU A 197 2.32 -9.69 -15.37
C GLU A 197 2.57 -8.35 -16.10
N ASP A 198 1.66 -7.91 -16.99
CA ASP A 198 1.83 -6.71 -17.84
C ASP A 198 0.98 -5.50 -17.42
N SER A 199 0.50 -5.45 -16.17
CA SER A 199 -0.29 -4.30 -15.68
C SER A 199 0.53 -3.38 -14.76
N THR A 200 0.42 -2.07 -14.98
CA THR A 200 1.06 -1.03 -14.15
C THR A 200 -0.01 -0.26 -13.40
N LEU A 201 0.13 -0.15 -12.08
CA LEU A 201 -0.70 0.70 -11.24
C LEU A 201 -0.11 2.11 -11.19
N PHE A 202 -0.93 3.12 -11.52
CA PHE A 202 -0.57 4.53 -11.43
C PHE A 202 -1.52 5.25 -10.48
N THR A 203 -0.99 5.92 -9.45
CA THR A 203 -1.79 6.72 -8.52
C THR A 203 -1.47 8.19 -8.69
N GLY A 204 -2.46 9.02 -9.04
CA GLY A 204 -2.22 10.45 -9.26
C GLY A 204 -3.50 11.28 -9.38
N TYR A 205 -3.33 12.59 -9.45
CA TYR A 205 -4.45 13.51 -9.65
C TYR A 205 -4.83 13.60 -11.13
N VAL A 206 -6.12 13.60 -11.41
CA VAL A 206 -6.67 13.97 -12.71
C VAL A 206 -6.50 15.47 -12.86
N VAL A 207 -5.58 15.92 -13.72
CA VAL A 207 -5.29 17.36 -13.84
C VAL A 207 -6.00 18.02 -15.01
N ARG A 208 -6.31 17.27 -16.07
CA ARG A 208 -7.16 17.74 -17.18
C ARG A 208 -7.66 16.60 -18.06
N LYS A 209 -8.68 16.91 -18.87
CA LYS A 209 -9.18 16.05 -19.94
C LYS A 209 -8.73 16.59 -21.31
N VAL A 210 -8.11 15.76 -22.14
CA VAL A 210 -7.60 16.15 -23.48
C VAL A 210 -8.11 15.13 -24.50
N GLY A 211 -8.95 15.56 -25.45
CA GLY A 211 -9.40 14.69 -26.55
C GLY A 211 -10.05 13.37 -26.10
N GLY A 212 -10.80 13.37 -25.00
CA GLY A 212 -11.42 12.16 -24.44
C GLY A 212 -10.49 11.27 -23.60
N ARG A 213 -9.22 11.67 -23.43
CA ARG A 213 -8.26 11.05 -22.50
C ARG A 213 -8.11 11.90 -21.24
N TYR A 214 -7.61 11.30 -20.17
CA TYR A 214 -7.35 12.00 -18.90
C TYR A 214 -5.86 12.04 -18.64
N LEU A 215 -5.34 13.24 -18.36
CA LEU A 215 -3.97 13.40 -17.91
C LEU A 215 -3.94 13.23 -16.39
N LEU A 216 -3.22 12.22 -15.95
CA LEU A 216 -2.94 11.95 -14.55
C LEU A 216 -1.52 12.42 -14.24
N THR A 217 -1.32 13.03 -13.08
CA THR A 217 0.03 13.36 -12.60
C THR A 217 0.21 12.90 -11.17
N ALA A 218 1.35 12.29 -10.89
CA ALA A 218 1.75 11.85 -9.57
C ALA A 218 3.01 12.61 -9.16
N TYR A 219 2.92 13.37 -8.07
CA TYR A 219 4.09 13.93 -7.43
C TYR A 219 4.46 13.05 -6.24
N ASN A 220 5.39 12.12 -6.44
CA ASN A 220 5.82 11.20 -5.39
C ASN A 220 6.86 11.82 -4.45
N GLY A 221 7.43 12.98 -4.81
CA GLY A 221 8.50 13.66 -4.07
C GLY A 221 9.86 13.61 -4.77
N ALA A 222 10.07 12.68 -5.71
CA ALA A 222 11.20 12.69 -6.64
C ALA A 222 10.97 11.71 -7.81
N PRO A 223 11.19 12.18 -9.02
CA PRO A 223 12.23 11.54 -9.81
C PRO A 223 13.50 12.37 -9.72
N SER A 224 14.63 11.72 -9.92
CA SER A 224 15.96 12.35 -10.07
C SER A 224 15.99 13.48 -11.12
N SER A 225 14.96 13.59 -11.96
CA SER A 225 14.75 14.63 -12.96
C SER A 225 13.99 15.88 -12.47
N GLY A 226 13.40 15.87 -11.26
CA GLY A 226 12.59 16.97 -10.74
C GLY A 226 11.17 17.08 -11.36
N ARG A 227 10.77 16.17 -12.24
CA ARG A 227 9.47 16.21 -12.95
C ARG A 227 8.41 15.39 -12.23
N ALA A 228 7.13 15.73 -12.26
CA ALA A 228 6.13 14.75 -11.83
C ALA A 228 6.02 13.60 -12.85
N GLU A 229 5.65 12.40 -12.39
CA GLU A 229 5.22 11.36 -13.31
C GLU A 229 3.90 11.79 -13.94
N ALA A 230 3.78 11.65 -15.25
CA ALA A 230 2.61 12.07 -15.99
C ALA A 230 2.18 10.95 -16.94
N LEU A 231 0.89 10.62 -16.90
CA LEU A 231 0.31 9.53 -17.64
C LEU A 231 -1.01 9.98 -18.28
N LEU A 232 -1.07 9.94 -19.61
CA LEU A 232 -2.27 10.20 -20.38
C LEU A 232 -3.01 8.88 -20.63
N ILE A 233 -4.12 8.67 -19.95
CA ILE A 233 -4.90 7.44 -20.04
C ILE A 233 -6.13 7.58 -20.92
N HIS A 234 -6.46 6.51 -21.64
CA HIS A 234 -7.78 6.28 -22.18
C HIS A 234 -8.56 5.32 -21.26
N THR A 235 -9.77 5.71 -20.85
CA THR A 235 -10.66 4.89 -20.02
C THR A 235 -12.12 5.12 -20.42
N GLY A 236 -12.97 4.11 -20.24
CA GLY A 236 -14.43 4.24 -20.37
C GLY A 236 -15.09 4.94 -19.17
N LYS A 237 -14.34 5.16 -18.09
CA LYS A 237 -14.86 5.82 -16.89
C LYS A 237 -14.84 7.35 -17.03
N SER A 238 -15.81 8.00 -16.40
CA SER A 238 -15.87 9.45 -16.31
C SER A 238 -15.10 9.91 -15.08
N LEU A 239 -14.08 10.74 -15.30
CA LEU A 239 -13.25 11.33 -14.23
C LEU A 239 -13.38 12.85 -14.27
N ARG A 240 -13.20 13.50 -13.11
CA ARG A 240 -13.22 14.96 -12.96
C ARG A 240 -11.83 15.48 -12.61
N PRO A 241 -11.43 16.66 -13.14
CA PRO A 241 -10.25 17.35 -12.66
C PRO A 241 -10.26 17.49 -11.13
N GLY A 242 -9.08 17.36 -10.52
CA GLY A 242 -8.88 17.41 -9.08
C GLY A 242 -9.07 16.08 -8.33
N GLN A 243 -9.67 15.06 -8.93
CA GLN A 243 -9.79 13.75 -8.28
C GLN A 243 -8.44 13.07 -8.15
N LEU A 244 -8.17 12.48 -6.98
CA LEU A 244 -7.10 11.51 -6.80
C LEU A 244 -7.62 10.15 -7.28
N VAL A 245 -6.87 9.47 -8.15
CA VAL A 245 -7.29 8.19 -8.73
C VAL A 245 -6.17 7.16 -8.70
N GLU A 246 -6.56 5.89 -8.65
CA GLU A 246 -5.73 4.72 -8.98
C GLU A 246 -6.15 4.22 -10.37
N ALA A 247 -5.21 4.11 -11.29
CA ALA A 247 -5.42 3.65 -12.66
C ALA A 247 -4.58 2.40 -12.94
N PHE A 248 -5.23 1.33 -13.39
CA PHE A 248 -4.58 0.10 -13.83
C PHE A 248 -4.41 0.16 -15.34
N VAL A 249 -3.17 0.29 -15.80
CA VAL A 249 -2.81 0.43 -17.20
C VAL A 249 -2.30 -0.92 -17.71
N SER A 250 -2.76 -1.35 -18.87
CA SER A 250 -2.27 -2.59 -19.51
C SER A 250 -1.91 -2.37 -20.97
N GLY A 251 -1.21 -3.34 -21.55
CA GLY A 251 -0.91 -3.37 -22.98
C GLY A 251 0.31 -2.56 -23.38
N GLY A 252 1.29 -2.43 -22.49
CA GLY A 252 2.46 -1.58 -22.68
C GLY A 252 2.16 -0.11 -22.42
N ILE A 253 3.17 0.61 -21.95
CA ILE A 253 3.12 2.07 -21.77
C ILE A 253 4.06 2.67 -22.82
N ASP A 254 3.57 3.60 -23.63
CA ASP A 254 4.40 4.28 -24.62
C ASP A 254 5.44 5.15 -23.89
N GLU A 255 6.72 4.99 -24.26
CA GLU A 255 7.86 5.76 -23.76
C GLU A 255 7.86 7.19 -24.33
N SER A 256 6.80 7.95 -24.03
CA SER A 256 6.68 9.38 -24.30
C SER A 256 6.47 10.16 -23.01
N TYR A 257 6.54 11.49 -23.06
CA TYR A 257 6.21 12.32 -21.91
C TYR A 257 5.14 13.36 -22.26
N PRO A 258 3.97 13.35 -21.60
CA PRO A 258 3.50 12.33 -20.66
C PRO A 258 3.45 10.93 -21.27
N ALA A 259 3.67 9.91 -20.45
CA ALA A 259 3.51 8.51 -20.85
C ALA A 259 2.07 8.26 -21.31
N GLN A 260 1.84 7.26 -22.16
CA GLN A 260 0.51 7.00 -22.70
C GLN A 260 0.13 5.54 -22.54
N GLY A 261 -1.15 5.30 -22.23
CA GLY A 261 -1.65 3.94 -22.07
C GLY A 261 -3.16 3.84 -22.04
N LYS A 262 -3.66 2.61 -22.11
CA LYS A 262 -5.08 2.30 -21.91
C LYS A 262 -5.29 1.82 -20.48
N ALA A 263 -6.14 2.51 -19.74
CA ALA A 263 -6.52 2.04 -18.41
C ALA A 263 -7.63 0.99 -18.55
N GLU A 264 -7.36 -0.22 -18.08
CA GLU A 264 -8.37 -1.28 -17.95
C GLU A 264 -9.38 -0.90 -16.89
N ASP A 265 -8.89 -0.33 -15.79
CA ASP A 265 -9.71 0.18 -14.71
C ASP A 265 -9.16 1.48 -14.13
N VAL A 266 -10.06 2.30 -13.60
CA VAL A 266 -9.71 3.52 -12.87
C VAL A 266 -10.67 3.70 -11.70
N GLN A 267 -10.16 3.99 -10.51
CA GLN A 267 -10.97 4.24 -9.34
C GLN A 267 -10.59 5.58 -8.71
N ALA A 268 -11.59 6.39 -8.37
CA ALA A 268 -11.38 7.56 -7.53
C ALA A 268 -11.11 7.11 -6.08
N ILE A 269 -10.02 7.62 -5.51
CA ILE A 269 -9.70 7.46 -4.10
C ILE A 269 -10.52 8.47 -3.33
N GLU A 270 -11.34 7.99 -2.40
CA GLU A 270 -12.11 8.85 -1.51
C GLU A 270 -11.15 9.63 -0.59
N THR A 271 -11.36 10.93 -0.49
CA THR A 271 -10.58 11.81 0.38
C THR A 271 -11.45 12.36 1.50
N ASP A 272 -10.92 12.37 2.72
CA ASP A 272 -11.64 12.91 3.86
C ASP A 272 -11.74 14.43 3.77
N ARG A 273 -12.89 14.96 4.18
CA ARG A 273 -13.08 16.39 4.38
C ARG A 273 -12.44 16.79 5.72
N PRO A 274 -11.48 17.72 5.76
CA PRO A 274 -10.96 18.25 7.01
C PRO A 274 -12.08 18.87 7.86
N SER A 275 -11.95 18.78 9.18
CA SER A 275 -12.93 19.37 10.09
C SER A 275 -13.06 20.88 9.86
N GLY A 276 -14.29 21.35 9.71
CA GLY A 276 -14.59 22.76 9.45
C GLY A 276 -14.33 23.23 8.01
N ALA A 277 -13.93 22.33 7.09
CA ALA A 277 -13.89 22.65 5.68
C ALA A 277 -15.26 22.43 5.01
N PHE A 278 -15.58 23.24 4.00
CA PHE A 278 -16.74 23.08 3.11
C PHE A 278 -16.39 22.24 1.89
N LEU A 279 -15.22 22.49 1.29
CA LEU A 279 -14.73 21.76 0.13
C LEU A 279 -14.08 20.43 0.54
N LEU A 280 -14.15 19.46 -0.36
CA LEU A 280 -13.25 18.30 -0.36
C LEU A 280 -11.89 18.70 -0.94
N PRO A 281 -10.79 17.99 -0.59
CA PRO A 281 -9.48 18.17 -1.21
C PRO A 281 -9.53 18.21 -2.74
N GLU A 282 -10.27 17.27 -3.36
CA GLU A 282 -10.44 17.21 -4.81
C GLU A 282 -11.12 18.45 -5.42
N GLN A 283 -12.03 19.08 -4.68
CA GLN A 283 -12.71 20.30 -5.12
C GLN A 283 -11.78 21.51 -5.01
N ALA A 284 -10.97 21.57 -3.96
CA ALA A 284 -9.96 22.61 -3.81
C ALA A 284 -8.88 22.51 -4.90
N VAL A 285 -8.41 21.29 -5.22
CA VAL A 285 -7.48 21.05 -6.33
C VAL A 285 -8.11 21.43 -7.67
N ALA A 286 -9.36 21.04 -7.93
CA ALA A 286 -10.04 21.41 -9.17
C ALA A 286 -10.10 22.93 -9.36
N ARG A 287 -10.48 23.68 -8.31
CA ARG A 287 -10.48 25.16 -8.32
C ARG A 287 -9.08 25.73 -8.55
N ALA A 288 -8.04 25.11 -7.98
CA ALA A 288 -6.66 25.55 -8.19
C ALA A 288 -6.17 25.30 -9.62
N LEU A 289 -6.56 24.18 -10.25
CA LEU A 289 -6.23 23.87 -11.64
C LEU A 289 -6.94 24.77 -12.66
N GLU A 290 -8.08 25.37 -12.28
CA GLU A 290 -8.82 26.34 -13.09
C GLU A 290 -8.23 27.77 -13.04
N ARG A 291 -7.34 28.05 -12.08
CA ARG A 291 -6.65 29.36 -12.01
C ARG A 291 -5.81 29.56 -13.26
N ARG A 292 -6.02 30.70 -13.93
CA ARG A 292 -5.10 31.16 -14.98
C ARG A 292 -3.81 31.63 -14.33
N LEU A 293 -2.72 30.93 -14.64
CA LEU A 293 -1.36 31.29 -14.27
C LEU A 293 -0.64 31.90 -15.46
N ASP A 294 0.32 32.77 -15.18
CA ASP A 294 1.18 33.41 -16.17
C ASP A 294 2.65 33.24 -15.74
N PRO A 295 3.41 32.35 -16.37
CA PRO A 295 3.03 31.51 -17.50
C PRO A 295 2.05 30.37 -17.12
N PRO A 296 1.25 29.84 -18.07
CA PRO A 296 0.40 28.69 -17.81
C PRO A 296 1.22 27.40 -17.67
N LEU A 297 0.79 26.50 -16.78
CA LEU A 297 1.46 25.21 -16.56
C LEU A 297 1.16 24.24 -17.71
N SER A 298 2.21 23.69 -18.32
CA SER A 298 2.12 22.73 -19.43
C SER A 298 1.64 21.37 -18.97
N VAL A 299 2.22 20.83 -17.90
CA VAL A 299 1.85 19.57 -17.24
C VAL A 299 1.76 19.83 -15.73
N PRO A 300 0.64 20.39 -15.24
CA PRO A 300 0.49 20.71 -13.83
C PRO A 300 0.51 19.44 -12.99
N ALA A 301 1.23 19.46 -11.88
CA ALA A 301 1.22 18.39 -10.88
C ALA A 301 0.98 18.95 -9.48
N VAL A 302 0.18 18.22 -8.70
CA VAL A 302 -0.16 18.60 -7.32
C VAL A 302 0.91 18.06 -6.38
N LYS A 303 1.61 18.97 -5.70
CA LYS A 303 2.73 18.66 -4.80
C LYS A 303 2.33 18.65 -3.33
N ASP A 304 1.45 19.57 -2.92
CA ASP A 304 0.94 19.66 -1.55
C ASP A 304 -0.50 20.18 -1.54
N ILE A 305 -1.26 19.75 -0.54
CA ILE A 305 -2.64 20.17 -0.28
C ILE A 305 -2.78 20.38 1.22
N ARG A 306 -3.12 21.60 1.63
CA ARG A 306 -3.28 21.93 3.05
C ARG A 306 -4.52 22.76 3.28
N TYR A 307 -5.31 22.41 4.28
CA TYR A 307 -6.42 23.22 4.76
C TYR A 307 -6.01 23.98 6.02
N GLU A 308 -6.21 25.30 6.01
CA GLU A 308 -5.94 26.19 7.13
C GLU A 308 -7.28 26.65 7.74
N ALA A 309 -7.69 26.00 8.83
CA ALA A 309 -8.99 26.26 9.46
C ALA A 309 -9.15 27.70 9.99
N GLY A 310 -8.04 28.35 10.37
CA GLY A 310 -8.04 29.73 10.87
C GLY A 310 -8.44 30.75 9.80
N THR A 311 -8.06 30.50 8.55
CA THR A 311 -8.33 31.37 7.40
C THR A 311 -9.46 30.84 6.50
N LYS A 312 -9.95 29.62 6.76
CA LYS A 312 -10.90 28.89 5.90
C LYS A 312 -10.43 28.92 4.44
N SER A 313 -9.18 28.49 4.24
CA SER A 313 -8.59 28.45 2.92
C SER A 313 -7.78 27.18 2.73
N TRP A 314 -7.71 26.76 1.47
CA TRP A 314 -6.83 25.70 1.01
C TRP A 314 -5.60 26.32 0.38
N THR A 315 -4.43 25.78 0.71
CA THR A 315 -3.18 26.04 0.01
C THR A 315 -2.86 24.84 -0.86
N ILE A 316 -2.83 25.05 -2.17
CA ILE A 316 -2.48 24.03 -3.16
C ILE A 316 -1.14 24.41 -3.78
N LEU A 317 -0.15 23.55 -3.64
CA LEU A 317 1.15 23.74 -4.29
C LEU A 317 1.14 22.96 -5.61
N LEU A 318 1.24 23.70 -6.71
CA LEU A 318 1.33 23.15 -8.06
C LEU A 318 2.75 23.35 -8.60
N MET A 319 3.17 22.46 -9.50
CA MET A 319 4.39 22.66 -10.31
C MET A 319 4.13 22.32 -11.77
N ASP A 320 4.91 22.89 -12.69
CA ASP A 320 4.94 22.44 -14.08
C ASP A 320 5.97 21.32 -14.25
N SER A 321 5.50 20.13 -14.57
CA SER A 321 6.37 18.97 -14.72
C SER A 321 7.22 19.01 -16.00
N MET A 322 6.95 19.96 -16.91
CA MET A 322 7.73 20.18 -18.12
C MET A 322 8.75 21.32 -18.02
N ALA A 323 8.65 22.17 -16.99
CA ALA A 323 9.57 23.28 -16.84
C ALA A 323 11.00 22.79 -16.55
N GLU A 324 12.00 23.56 -16.99
CA GLU A 324 13.41 23.30 -16.70
C GLU A 324 13.79 23.76 -15.29
N ASP A 325 13.02 24.69 -14.72
CA ASP A 325 13.14 25.16 -13.35
C ASP A 325 12.10 24.51 -12.42
N ASP A 326 12.34 24.64 -11.11
CA ASP A 326 11.44 24.17 -10.06
C ASP A 326 10.24 25.12 -9.87
N GLY A 327 9.69 25.64 -10.97
CA GLY A 327 8.58 26.58 -11.01
C GLY A 327 7.37 26.09 -10.22
N GLU A 328 7.33 26.50 -8.95
CA GLU A 328 6.26 26.20 -8.00
C GLU A 328 5.27 27.37 -7.96
N SER A 329 3.99 27.04 -8.08
CA SER A 329 2.90 27.99 -7.93
C SER A 329 2.09 27.60 -6.69
N THR A 330 2.10 28.48 -5.69
CA THR A 330 1.23 28.34 -4.52
C THR A 330 -0.10 29.03 -4.80
N ILE A 331 -1.18 28.26 -4.78
CA ILE A 331 -2.54 28.74 -5.04
C ILE A 331 -3.34 28.69 -3.76
N GLU A 332 -3.82 29.84 -3.32
CA GLU A 332 -4.82 29.91 -2.26
C GLU A 332 -6.24 29.80 -2.85
N VAL A 333 -7.03 28.90 -2.29
CA VAL A 333 -8.43 28.66 -2.65
C VAL A 333 -9.30 28.89 -1.42
N ALA A 334 -10.17 29.90 -1.48
CA ALA A 334 -11.12 30.17 -0.40
C ALA A 334 -12.09 28.99 -0.22
N ASP A 335 -12.31 28.58 1.02
CA ASP A 335 -13.22 27.52 1.42
C ASP A 335 -14.62 28.10 1.72
N GLN A 336 -15.31 28.44 0.62
CA GLN A 336 -16.67 28.98 0.60
C GLN A 336 -17.47 28.40 -0.57
#